data_AF-A0A1W9M5L0-F1
#
_entry.id   AF-A0A1W9M5L0-F1
#
_cell.length_a   1.000
_cell.length_b   1.000
_cell.length_c   1.000
_cell.angle_alpha   90.00
_cell.angle_beta   90.00
_cell.angle_gamma   90.00
#
_symmetry.space_group_name_H-M   'P 1'
#
loop_
_entity.id
_entity.type
_entity.pdbx_description
1 polymer ?
#
loop_
_entity_poly.entity_id
_entity_poly.type
_entity_poly.pdbx_seq_one_letter_code
_entity_poly.pdbx_strand_id
1 'polypeptide(L)'
;MRPNDPPTRKTSGEFSRHAVDQSILRNISVDEFEEALLRNIEIVEDYPDDKYGSSCLVLGYTGSGRALHALCSYPSRPILKIITLYEPDPGKWLDDRIRRT
;
A
#
# COMPACT_ATOMS: atom_id res chain seq x y z
N MET A 1 -8.48 -32.50 6.15
CA MET A 1 -8.14 -31.60 5.03
C MET A 1 -9.25 -31.74 3.99
N ARG A 2 -10.05 -30.70 3.71
CA ARG A 2 -11.20 -30.81 2.78
C ARG A 2 -10.79 -30.35 1.37
N PRO A 3 -11.34 -30.92 0.28
CA PRO A 3 -10.76 -30.81 -1.07
C PRO A 3 -11.16 -29.57 -1.88
N ASN A 4 -11.85 -28.57 -1.31
CA ASN A 4 -12.52 -27.51 -2.08
C ASN A 4 -12.30 -26.08 -1.55
N ASP A 5 -11.20 -25.80 -0.84
CA ASP A 5 -10.85 -24.39 -0.63
C ASP A 5 -10.45 -23.78 -1.97
N PRO A 6 -11.05 -22.65 -2.40
CA PRO A 6 -10.58 -21.93 -3.58
C PRO A 6 -9.10 -21.59 -3.36
N PRO A 7 -8.27 -21.53 -4.42
CA PRO A 7 -6.90 -21.07 -4.26
C PRO A 7 -6.96 -19.66 -3.67
N THR A 8 -6.68 -19.56 -2.37
CA THR A 8 -6.38 -18.28 -1.74
C THR A 8 -5.13 -17.83 -2.47
N ARG A 9 -5.30 -16.92 -3.44
CA ARG A 9 -4.17 -16.26 -4.08
C ARG A 9 -3.50 -15.49 -2.95
N LYS A 10 -2.54 -16.13 -2.28
CA LYS A 10 -1.62 -15.45 -1.39
C LYS A 10 -0.89 -14.48 -2.30
N THR A 11 -1.31 -13.23 -2.25
CA THR A 11 -0.62 -12.16 -2.95
C THR A 11 0.66 -11.96 -2.17
N SER A 12 1.74 -12.59 -2.62
CA SER A 12 3.06 -12.40 -2.03
C SER A 12 3.47 -10.95 -2.28
N GLY A 13 3.56 -10.15 -1.22
CA GLY A 13 4.07 -8.79 -1.25
C GLY A 13 5.55 -8.75 -0.89
N GLU A 14 6.32 -7.87 -1.51
CA GLU A 14 7.72 -7.61 -1.14
C GLU A 14 7.90 -6.12 -0.85
N PHE A 15 8.52 -5.81 0.30
CA PHE A 15 8.93 -4.45 0.63
C PHE A 15 10.25 -4.14 -0.05
N SER A 16 10.32 -3.02 -0.77
CA SER A 16 11.60 -2.47 -1.19
C SER A 16 12.42 -2.04 0.04
N ARG A 17 13.75 -1.94 -0.11
CA ARG A 17 14.62 -1.40 0.95
C ARG A 17 14.13 -0.04 1.46
N HIS A 18 13.72 0.84 0.55
CA HIS A 18 13.17 2.14 0.91
C HIS A 18 11.91 2.01 1.77
N ALA A 19 10.98 1.11 1.42
CA ALA A 19 9.77 0.88 2.19
C ALA A 19 10.07 0.33 3.60
N VAL A 20 11.08 -0.54 3.74
CA VAL A 20 11.55 -1.01 5.06
C VAL A 20 12.12 0.13 5.89
N ASP A 21 12.98 0.97 5.31
CA ASP A 21 13.56 2.11 6.02
C ASP A 21 12.45 3.09 6.49
N GLN A 22 11.47 3.33 5.62
CA GLN A 22 10.34 4.21 5.92
C GLN A 22 9.41 3.64 6.99
N SER A 23 9.15 2.34 7.02
CA SER A 23 8.28 1.73 8.04
C SER A 23 8.91 1.83 9.43
N ILE A 24 10.23 1.63 9.53
CA ILE A 24 10.99 1.81 10.77
C ILE A 24 10.93 3.28 11.22
N LEU A 25 11.27 4.21 10.33
CA LEU A 25 11.29 5.65 10.65
C LEU A 25 9.93 6.21 11.04
N ARG A 26 8.84 5.62 10.54
CA ARG A 26 7.46 6.08 10.80
C ARG A 26 6.70 5.23 11.80
N ASN A 27 7.38 4.26 12.42
CA ASN A 27 6.79 3.30 13.35
C ASN A 27 5.49 2.69 12.79
N ILE A 28 5.59 2.10 11.60
CA ILE A 28 4.50 1.40 10.94
C ILE A 28 4.85 -0.09 10.97
N SER A 29 4.06 -0.88 11.68
CA SER A 29 4.27 -2.33 11.75
C SER A 29 3.79 -3.02 10.47
N VAL A 30 4.27 -4.25 10.26
CA VAL A 30 3.76 -5.11 9.16
C VAL A 30 2.27 -5.40 9.37
N ASP A 31 1.85 -5.60 10.62
CA ASP A 31 0.44 -5.86 10.95
C ASP A 31 -0.45 -4.65 10.62
N GLU A 32 -0.03 -3.42 10.97
CA GLU A 32 -0.76 -2.20 10.61
C GLU A 32 -0.88 -2.04 9.09
N PHE A 33 0.21 -2.35 8.38
CA PHE A 33 0.23 -2.34 6.91
C PHE A 33 -0.75 -3.37 6.33
N GLU A 34 -0.72 -4.62 6.82
CA GLU A 34 -1.62 -5.67 6.34
C GLU A 34 -3.08 -5.35 6.66
N GLU A 35 -3.36 -4.81 7.86
CA GLU A 35 -4.69 -4.34 8.23
C GLU A 35 -5.20 -3.24 7.30
N ALA A 36 -4.35 -2.24 7.01
CA ALA A 36 -4.75 -1.13 6.17
C ALA A 36 -4.91 -1.53 4.70
N LEU A 37 -4.01 -2.35 4.17
CA LEU A 37 -3.94 -2.60 2.73
C LEU A 37 -4.58 -3.90 2.24
N LEU A 38 -4.87 -4.86 3.12
CA LEU A 38 -5.54 -6.10 2.74
C LEU A 38 -7.06 -6.06 2.98
N ARG A 39 -7.56 -5.09 3.77
CA ARG A 39 -8.98 -5.02 4.11
C ARG A 39 -9.78 -4.20 3.12
N ASN A 40 -9.49 -2.90 3.01
CA ASN A 40 -10.21 -1.99 2.12
C ASN A 40 -9.26 -0.87 1.70
N ILE A 41 -8.94 -0.83 0.41
CA ILE A 41 -8.04 0.19 -0.16
C ILE A 41 -8.75 1.01 -1.23
N GLU A 42 -8.30 2.24 -1.35
CA GLU A 42 -8.72 3.18 -2.38
C GLU A 42 -7.49 3.56 -3.21
N ILE A 43 -7.57 3.49 -4.54
CA ILE A 43 -6.52 4.04 -5.40
C ILE A 43 -6.73 5.55 -5.43
N VAL A 44 -5.78 6.31 -4.90
CA VAL A 44 -5.85 7.78 -4.83
C VAL A 44 -5.13 8.44 -6.01
N GLU A 45 -4.05 7.84 -6.50
CA GLU A 45 -3.34 8.28 -7.69
C GLU A 45 -2.88 7.07 -8.51
N ASP A 46 -3.00 7.18 -9.83
CA ASP A 46 -2.59 6.12 -10.75
C ASP A 46 -1.46 6.61 -11.66
N TYR A 47 -0.39 5.82 -11.73
CA TYR A 47 0.84 6.13 -12.46
C TYR A 47 1.18 5.01 -13.45
N PRO A 48 0.35 4.78 -14.49
CA PRO A 48 0.55 3.70 -15.43
C PRO A 48 1.85 3.85 -16.25
N ASP A 49 2.27 5.08 -16.50
CA ASP A 49 3.40 5.43 -17.38
C ASP A 49 4.64 5.94 -16.62
N ASP A 50 4.78 5.64 -15.33
CA ASP A 50 5.97 6.06 -14.58
C ASP A 50 7.25 5.50 -15.23
N LYS A 51 8.30 6.32 -15.32
CA LYS A 51 9.60 5.99 -15.89
C LYS A 51 10.24 4.71 -15.29
N TYR A 52 9.85 4.31 -14.08
CA TYR A 52 10.35 3.12 -13.41
C TYR A 52 9.39 1.92 -13.46
N GLY A 53 8.27 2.06 -14.16
CA GLY A 53 7.23 1.04 -14.35
C GLY A 53 5.92 1.40 -13.66
N SER A 54 4.80 0.88 -14.18
CA SER A 54 3.45 1.20 -13.72
C SER A 54 3.31 0.99 -12.21
N SER A 55 2.82 2.03 -11.52
CA SER A 55 2.57 2.02 -10.09
C SER A 55 1.28 2.77 -9.76
N CYS A 56 0.76 2.57 -8.55
CA CYS A 56 -0.36 3.36 -8.04
C CYS A 56 -0.13 3.68 -6.55
N LEU A 57 -0.63 4.83 -6.14
CA LEU A 57 -0.71 5.21 -4.74
C LEU A 57 -2.06 4.76 -4.21
N VAL A 58 -2.06 3.96 -3.15
CA VAL A 58 -3.25 3.48 -2.48
C VAL A 58 -3.35 4.03 -1.07
N LEU A 59 -4.57 4.29 -0.63
CA LEU A 59 -4.95 4.68 0.72
C LEU A 59 -5.67 3.53 1.40
N GLY A 60 -5.23 3.18 2.60
CA GLY A 60 -5.91 2.25 3.51
C GLY A 60 -5.99 2.83 4.92
N TYR A 61 -6.79 2.19 5.76
CA TYR A 61 -6.95 2.58 7.17
C TYR A 61 -6.70 1.38 8.08
N THR A 62 -5.85 1.56 9.10
CA THR A 62 -5.62 0.53 10.12
C THR A 62 -6.89 0.25 10.91
N GLY A 63 -6.89 -0.81 11.73
CA GLY A 63 -7.99 -1.08 12.67
C GLY A 63 -8.24 0.06 13.67
N SER A 64 -7.22 0.89 13.94
CA SER A 64 -7.33 2.08 14.80
C SER A 64 -7.79 3.35 14.06
N GLY A 65 -8.03 3.27 12.75
CA GLY A 65 -8.46 4.40 11.92
C GLY A 65 -7.33 5.31 11.44
N ARG A 66 -6.07 4.89 11.58
CA ARG A 66 -4.90 5.62 11.07
C ARG A 66 -4.82 5.45 9.54
N ALA A 67 -4.74 6.56 8.81
CA ALA A 67 -4.59 6.56 7.36
C ALA A 67 -3.17 6.18 6.94
N LEU A 68 -3.04 5.30 5.95
CA LEU A 68 -1.76 4.89 5.38
C LEU A 68 -1.78 4.97 3.86
N HIS A 69 -0.81 5.68 3.32
CA HIS A 69 -0.48 5.74 1.90
C HIS A 69 0.64 4.77 1.54
N ALA A 70 0.39 3.91 0.56
CA ALA A 70 1.38 3.01 0.01
C ALA A 70 1.50 3.19 -1.50
N LEU A 71 2.72 3.41 -1.98
CA LEU A 71 3.01 3.34 -3.41
C LEU A 71 3.39 1.91 -3.75
N CYS A 72 2.63 1.28 -4.65
CA CYS A 72 2.86 -0.10 -5.03
C CYS A 72 2.95 -0.28 -6.54
N SER A 73 3.70 -1.30 -6.98
CA SER A 73 3.76 -1.67 -8.39
C SER A 73 2.48 -2.39 -8.82
N TYR A 74 2.14 -2.31 -10.10
CA TYR A 74 1.01 -3.06 -10.66
C TYR A 74 1.15 -4.59 -10.51
N PRO A 75 0.03 -5.32 -10.37
CA PRO A 75 0.00 -6.78 -10.24
C PRO A 75 0.29 -7.53 -11.55
N SER A 76 0.82 -6.85 -12.58
CA SER A 76 1.33 -7.48 -13.80
C SER A 76 2.55 -8.37 -13.52
N ARG A 77 3.14 -8.27 -12.32
CA ARG A 77 4.17 -9.16 -11.80
C ARG A 77 3.58 -10.09 -10.73
N PRO A 78 4.15 -11.30 -10.55
CA PRO A 78 3.67 -12.26 -9.55
C PRO A 78 3.81 -11.80 -8.10
N ILE A 79 4.64 -10.77 -7.85
CA ILE A 79 4.90 -10.19 -6.54
C ILE A 79 4.54 -8.71 -6.59
N LEU A 80 3.71 -8.26 -5.65
CA LEU A 80 3.36 -6.85 -5.51
C LEU A 80 4.46 -6.15 -4.71
N LYS A 81 5.14 -5.18 -5.31
CA LYS A 81 6.23 -4.47 -4.66
C LYS A 81 5.73 -3.21 -3.99
N ILE A 82 5.97 -3.08 -2.69
CA ILE A 82 5.73 -1.85 -1.93
C ILE A 82 6.98 -0.98 -2.04
N ILE A 83 6.82 0.16 -2.71
CA ILE A 83 7.90 1.09 -3.02
C ILE A 83 8.11 2.04 -1.84
N THR A 84 7.04 2.62 -1.31
CA THR A 84 7.08 3.46 -0.11
C THR A 84 5.77 3.35 0.67
N LEU A 85 5.82 3.70 1.96
CA LEU A 85 4.70 3.68 2.89
C LEU A 85 4.82 4.88 3.85
N TYR A 86 3.72 5.63 4.03
CA TYR A 86 3.69 6.80 4.91
C TYR A 86 2.27 7.16 5.33
N GLU A 87 2.15 7.95 6.39
CA GLU A 87 0.89 8.58 6.80
C GLU A 87 0.71 9.90 6.01
N PRO A 88 -0.45 10.14 5.37
CA PRO A 88 -0.67 11.35 4.58
C PRO A 88 -0.58 12.59 5.47
N ASP A 89 0.24 13.55 5.02
CA ASP A 89 0.37 14.86 5.66
C ASP A 89 -0.89 15.71 5.41
N PRO A 90 -1.65 16.13 6.43
CA PRO A 90 -2.85 16.95 6.25
C PRO A 90 -2.60 18.31 5.58
N GLY A 91 -1.35 18.79 5.61
CA GLY A 91 -0.92 19.99 4.87
C GLY A 91 -0.78 19.74 3.36
N LYS A 92 -0.64 18.49 2.93
CA LYS A 92 -0.48 18.08 1.53
C LYS A 92 -1.68 17.33 0.98
N TRP A 93 -2.53 16.79 1.85
CA TRP A 93 -3.68 15.96 1.48
C TRP A 93 -4.96 16.51 2.13
N LEU A 94 -6.05 16.54 1.38
CA LEU A 94 -7.39 16.79 1.87
C LEU A 94 -8.11 15.45 2.03
N ASP A 95 -8.64 15.21 3.23
CA ASP A 95 -9.32 13.97 3.62
C ASP A 95 -8.53 12.71 3.26
N ASP A 96 -7.20 12.78 3.42
CA ASP A 96 -6.23 11.74 3.09
C ASP A 96 -6.20 11.31 1.61
N ARG A 97 -7.02 11.90 0.73
CA ARG A 97 -7.26 11.41 -0.64
C ARG A 97 -6.78 12.35 -1.72
N ILE A 98 -7.03 13.65 -1.54
CA ILE A 98 -6.86 14.63 -2.60
C ILE A 98 -5.58 15.42 -2.32
N ARG A 99 -4.60 15.33 -3.20
CA ARG A 99 -3.37 16.12 -3.09
C ARG A 99 -3.68 17.60 -3.27
N ARG A 100 -3.26 18.42 -2.31
CA ARG A 100 -3.26 19.88 -2.40
C ARG A 100 -2.13 20.28 -3.36
N THR A 101 -2.49 20.83 -4.52
CA THR A 101 -1.57 21.40 -5.52
C THR A 101 -1.23 22.84 -5.20
#